data_AF-A0A563AF12-F1
#
_entry.id   AF-A0A563AF12-F1
#
_cell.length_a   1.000
_cell.length_b   1.000
_cell.length_c   1.000
_cell.angle_alpha   90.00
_cell.angle_beta   90.00
_cell.angle_gamma   90.00
#
_symmetry.space_group_name_H-M   'P 1'
#
loop_
_entity.id
_entity.type
_entity.pdbx_description
1 polymer ?
#
loop_
_entity_poly.entity_id
_entity_poly.type
_entity_poly.pdbx_seq_one_letter_code
_entity_poly.pdbx_strand_id
1 'polypeptide(L)'
;MKKTLAILLSLTVLASCVATPALAVPSSEVVKANCRAVQSVLNQMEKADAALRINRGRVYNELLNLFYAMNTRLLSNKISLPNLVSLTSEFESVLGEFRTNYNSYDDALGDLVGVRCQEEPIAFYDKLVKVRDERTKLNGNIKRLDQLVELYGDEFNTNAKAQINAR
;
A
#
# COMPACT_ATOMS: atom_id res chain seq x y z
N MET A 1 24.57 16.03 -62.01
CA MET A 1 23.21 16.23 -61.48
C MET A 1 22.64 14.87 -61.07
N LYS A 2 22.02 14.82 -59.89
CA LYS A 2 21.23 13.74 -59.26
C LYS A 2 21.94 12.44 -58.86
N LYS A 3 22.26 12.41 -57.56
CA LYS A 3 22.57 11.27 -56.69
C LYS A 3 21.27 10.57 -56.30
N THR A 4 21.25 9.23 -56.29
CA THR A 4 20.29 8.43 -55.50
C THR A 4 20.92 7.09 -55.22
N LEU A 5 21.55 6.96 -54.05
CA LEU A 5 22.01 5.71 -53.47
C LEU A 5 21.02 5.36 -52.36
N ALA A 6 20.19 4.35 -52.57
CA ALA A 6 19.25 3.86 -51.57
C ALA A 6 20.00 2.94 -50.59
N ILE A 7 20.22 3.42 -49.36
CA ILE A 7 20.77 2.63 -48.27
C ILE A 7 19.59 2.07 -47.48
N LEU A 8 19.41 0.75 -47.55
CA LEU A 8 18.49 -0.02 -46.71
C LEU A 8 19.04 -0.04 -45.28
N LEU A 9 18.43 0.76 -44.40
CA LEU A 9 18.66 0.70 -42.95
C LEU A 9 17.80 -0.44 -42.37
N SER A 10 18.41 -1.60 -42.11
CA SER A 10 17.79 -2.66 -41.33
C SER A 10 17.85 -2.27 -39.84
N LEU A 11 16.70 -1.91 -39.28
CA LEU A 11 16.53 -1.62 -37.86
C LEU A 11 16.44 -2.95 -37.09
N THR A 12 17.57 -3.46 -36.61
CA THR A 12 17.59 -4.55 -35.62
C THR A 12 17.23 -4.00 -34.26
N VAL A 13 15.99 -4.23 -33.82
CA VAL A 13 15.54 -3.95 -32.46
C VAL A 13 16.17 -4.98 -31.53
N LEU A 14 17.23 -4.59 -30.82
CA LEU A 14 17.72 -5.32 -29.67
C LEU A 14 16.73 -5.11 -28.53
N ALA A 15 15.86 -6.10 -28.32
CA ALA A 15 15.07 -6.19 -27.10
C ALA A 15 16.01 -6.54 -25.94
N SER A 16 16.56 -5.51 -25.28
CA SER A 16 17.25 -5.67 -24.01
C SER A 16 16.23 -6.03 -22.94
N CYS A 17 16.09 -7.33 -22.66
CA CYS A 17 15.43 -7.78 -21.44
C CYS A 17 16.32 -7.33 -20.27
N VAL A 18 15.97 -6.20 -19.65
CA VAL A 18 16.60 -5.79 -18.40
C VAL A 18 16.10 -6.77 -17.35
N ALA A 19 16.87 -7.84 -17.11
CA ALA A 19 16.67 -8.67 -15.94
C ALA A 19 16.88 -7.76 -14.73
N THR A 20 15.79 -7.40 -14.05
CA THR A 20 15.83 -6.82 -12.71
C THR A 20 16.69 -7.74 -11.86
N PRO A 21 17.82 -7.28 -11.28
CA PRO A 21 18.65 -8.14 -10.46
C PRO A 21 17.81 -8.58 -9.28
N ALA A 22 17.64 -9.89 -9.12
CA ALA A 22 17.19 -10.45 -7.86
C ALA A 22 18.12 -9.87 -6.78
N LEU A 23 17.55 -9.18 -5.79
CA LEU A 23 18.31 -8.65 -4.66
C LEU A 23 19.11 -9.82 -4.05
N ALA A 24 20.44 -9.80 -4.23
CA ALA A 24 21.29 -10.84 -3.70
C ALA A 24 21.11 -10.88 -2.17
N VAL A 25 20.87 -12.07 -1.62
CA VAL A 25 20.83 -12.29 -0.17
C VAL A 25 22.18 -11.83 0.41
N PRO A 26 22.20 -10.91 1.39
CA PRO A 26 23.45 -10.43 1.98
C PRO A 26 24.14 -11.57 2.73
N SER A 27 25.47 -11.58 2.72
CA SER A 27 26.22 -12.55 3.51
C SER A 27 26.05 -12.28 5.02
N SER A 28 26.31 -13.30 5.83
CA SER A 28 26.29 -13.19 7.29
C SER A 28 27.20 -12.08 7.81
N GLU A 29 28.36 -11.86 7.18
CA GLU A 29 29.31 -10.81 7.54
C GLU A 29 28.72 -9.42 7.32
N VAL A 30 28.00 -9.22 6.20
CA VAL A 30 27.31 -7.95 5.91
C VAL A 30 26.21 -7.68 6.92
N VAL A 31 25.41 -8.70 7.28
CA VAL A 31 24.36 -8.57 8.30
C VAL A 31 24.98 -8.20 9.65
N LYS A 32 26.03 -8.90 10.09
CA LYS A 32 26.72 -8.61 11.36
C LYS A 32 27.35 -7.22 11.38
N ALA A 33 27.99 -6.81 10.28
CA ALA A 33 28.63 -5.49 10.18
C ALA A 33 27.64 -4.33 10.37
N ASN A 34 26.38 -4.52 9.93
CA ASN A 34 25.34 -3.49 10.00
C ASN A 34 24.36 -3.66 11.17
N CYS A 35 24.48 -4.74 11.93
CA CYS A 35 23.50 -5.19 12.91
C CYS A 35 23.09 -4.11 13.92
N ARG A 36 24.04 -3.37 14.51
CA ARG A 36 23.73 -2.30 15.49
C ARG A 36 22.88 -1.18 14.87
N ALA A 37 23.24 -0.74 13.67
CA ALA A 37 22.53 0.32 12.98
C ALA A 37 21.10 -0.12 12.61
N VAL A 38 20.97 -1.33 12.05
CA VAL A 38 19.66 -1.89 11.67
C VAL A 38 18.78 -2.11 12.90
N GLN A 39 19.31 -2.68 13.98
CA GLN A 39 18.54 -2.86 15.22
C GLN A 39 18.06 -1.53 15.79
N SER A 40 18.89 -0.48 15.78
CA SER A 40 18.47 0.85 16.23
C SER A 40 17.31 1.41 15.42
N VAL A 41 17.34 1.22 14.09
CA VAL A 41 16.26 1.65 13.19
C VAL A 41 14.99 0.84 13.44
N LEU A 42 15.08 -0.49 13.56
CA LEU A 42 13.93 -1.36 13.79
C LEU A 42 13.21 -1.03 15.10
N ASN A 43 13.97 -0.81 16.19
CA ASN A 43 13.40 -0.41 17.49
C ASN A 43 12.67 0.94 17.43
N GLN A 44 13.14 1.88 16.60
CA GLN A 44 12.47 3.16 16.40
C GLN A 44 11.20 2.99 15.55
N MET A 45 11.28 2.17 14.50
CA MET A 45 10.13 1.88 13.64
C MET A 45 8.98 1.22 14.41
N GLU A 46 9.26 0.21 15.23
CA GLU A 46 8.25 -0.48 16.05
C GLU A 46 7.44 0.50 16.91
N LYS A 47 8.14 1.45 17.56
CA LYS A 47 7.50 2.49 18.39
C LYS A 47 6.69 3.50 17.57
N ALA A 48 7.24 3.93 16.43
CA ALA A 48 6.61 4.95 15.60
C ALA A 48 5.36 4.41 14.88
N ASP A 49 5.43 3.18 14.38
CA ASP A 49 4.36 2.56 13.59
C ASP A 49 3.12 2.30 14.46
N ALA A 50 3.29 1.92 15.73
CA ALA A 50 2.17 1.72 16.67
C ALA A 50 1.29 2.97 16.80
N ALA A 51 1.88 4.17 16.89
CA ALA A 51 1.14 5.42 16.93
C ALA A 51 0.47 5.74 15.58
N LEU A 52 1.19 5.50 14.47
CA LEU A 52 0.68 5.72 13.11
C LEU A 52 -0.56 4.87 12.83
N ARG A 53 -0.57 3.61 13.28
CA ARG A 53 -1.71 2.70 13.20
C ARG A 53 -2.96 3.29 13.80
N ILE A 54 -2.87 3.73 15.05
CA ILE A 54 -4.02 4.21 15.82
C ILE A 54 -4.62 5.42 15.12
N ASN A 55 -3.77 6.36 14.71
CA ASN A 55 -4.20 7.58 14.05
C ASN A 55 -4.85 7.29 12.70
N ARG A 56 -4.20 6.50 11.84
CA ARG A 56 -4.72 6.18 10.52
C ARG A 56 -6.00 5.34 10.59
N GLY A 57 -6.02 4.33 11.48
CA GLY A 57 -7.20 3.52 11.74
C GLY A 57 -8.40 4.36 12.20
N ARG A 58 -8.18 5.35 13.09
CA ARG A 58 -9.24 6.28 13.51
C ARG A 58 -9.82 7.06 12.34
N VAL A 59 -8.96 7.66 11.50
CA VAL A 59 -9.40 8.44 10.34
C VAL A 59 -10.23 7.58 9.38
N TYR A 60 -9.79 6.37 9.06
CA TYR A 60 -10.55 5.48 8.18
C TYR A 60 -11.90 5.05 8.79
N ASN A 61 -11.97 4.80 10.09
CA ASN A 61 -13.26 4.54 10.76
C ASN A 61 -14.21 5.74 10.65
N GLU A 62 -13.70 6.95 10.86
CA GLU A 62 -14.48 8.18 10.76
C GLU A 62 -15.00 8.40 9.34
N LEU A 63 -14.16 8.19 8.33
CA LEU A 63 -14.55 8.24 6.92
C LEU A 63 -15.63 7.21 6.59
N LEU A 64 -15.50 5.97 7.05
CA LEU A 64 -16.52 4.94 6.84
C LEU A 64 -17.88 5.36 7.43
N ASN A 65 -17.89 5.92 8.63
CA ASN A 65 -19.10 6.45 9.26
C ASN A 65 -19.71 7.60 8.45
N LEU A 66 -18.87 8.50 7.91
CA LEU A 66 -19.31 9.60 7.06
C LEU A 66 -19.90 9.10 5.74
N PHE A 67 -19.30 8.07 5.11
CA PHE A 67 -19.84 7.45 3.90
C PHE A 67 -21.21 6.83 4.15
N TYR A 68 -21.38 6.08 5.24
CA TYR A 68 -22.68 5.53 5.62
C TYR A 68 -23.73 6.62 5.86
N ALA A 69 -23.37 7.65 6.63
CA ALA A 69 -24.26 8.77 6.91
C ALA A 69 -24.66 9.53 5.63
N MET A 70 -23.71 9.75 4.72
CA MET A 70 -23.97 10.42 3.44
C MET A 70 -24.90 9.60 2.55
N ASN A 71 -24.62 8.30 2.36
CA ASN A 71 -25.47 7.40 1.58
C ASN A 71 -26.90 7.38 2.12
N THR A 72 -27.05 7.34 3.45
CA THR A 72 -28.36 7.39 4.12
C THR A 72 -29.09 8.70 3.85
N ARG A 73 -28.40 9.86 3.95
CA ARG A 73 -29.01 11.17 3.67
C ARG A 73 -29.46 11.31 2.23
N LEU A 74 -28.66 10.84 1.27
CA LEU A 74 -29.03 10.86 -0.15
C LEU A 74 -30.30 10.02 -0.38
N LEU A 75 -30.34 8.81 0.16
CA LEU A 75 -31.50 7.93 0.03
C LEU A 75 -32.77 8.53 0.65
N SER A 76 -32.67 9.11 1.85
CA SER A 76 -33.80 9.81 2.50
C SER A 76 -34.30 11.00 1.69
N ASN A 77 -33.45 11.62 0.87
CA ASN A 77 -33.82 12.65 -0.08
C ASN A 77 -34.20 12.07 -1.46
N LYS A 78 -34.50 10.77 -1.56
CA LYS A 78 -34.89 10.08 -2.81
C LYS A 78 -33.82 10.15 -3.91
N ILE A 79 -32.55 10.31 -3.55
CA ILE A 79 -31.41 10.25 -4.47
C ILE A 79 -30.78 8.86 -4.28
N SER A 80 -30.93 8.00 -5.29
CA SER A 80 -30.39 6.64 -5.25
C SER A 80 -29.10 6.58 -6.05
N LEU A 81 -28.00 6.25 -5.38
CA LEU A 81 -26.67 6.09 -5.97
C LEU A 81 -26.06 4.77 -5.50
N PRO A 82 -26.39 3.64 -6.16
CA PRO A 82 -25.90 2.32 -5.76
C PRO A 82 -24.36 2.21 -5.82
N ASN A 83 -23.71 2.98 -6.69
CA ASN A 83 -22.25 3.02 -6.77
C ASN A 83 -21.61 3.53 -5.49
N LEU A 84 -22.15 4.59 -4.87
CA LEU A 84 -21.66 5.08 -3.57
C LEU A 84 -21.81 4.02 -2.48
N VAL A 85 -22.90 3.25 -2.49
CA VAL A 85 -23.11 2.14 -1.55
C VAL A 85 -22.08 1.04 -1.77
N SER A 86 -21.82 0.68 -3.03
CA SER A 86 -20.80 -0.31 -3.39
C SER A 86 -19.40 0.12 -2.94
N LEU A 87 -19.02 1.39 -3.19
CA LEU A 87 -17.74 1.95 -2.78
C LEU A 87 -17.59 1.96 -1.25
N THR A 88 -18.64 2.30 -0.49
CA THR A 88 -18.63 2.23 0.97
C THR A 88 -18.41 0.81 1.47
N SER A 89 -19.10 -0.18 0.88
CA SER A 89 -18.94 -1.59 1.27
C SER A 89 -17.54 -2.11 0.96
N GLU A 90 -16.97 -1.74 -0.19
CA GLU A 90 -15.60 -2.10 -0.51
C GLU A 90 -14.60 -1.44 0.44
N PHE A 91 -14.80 -0.15 0.77
CA PHE A 91 -13.96 0.55 1.75
C PHE A 91 -13.98 -0.14 3.12
N GLU A 92 -15.15 -0.55 3.60
CA GLU A 92 -15.26 -1.32 4.84
C GLU A 92 -14.49 -2.65 4.79
N SER A 93 -14.62 -3.38 3.69
CA SER A 93 -13.93 -4.66 3.50
C SER A 93 -12.41 -4.48 3.52
N VAL A 94 -11.87 -3.54 2.74
CA VAL A 94 -10.44 -3.24 2.69
C VAL A 94 -9.95 -2.69 4.04
N LEU A 95 -10.78 -1.94 4.77
CA LEU A 95 -10.44 -1.47 6.11
C LEU A 95 -10.37 -2.64 7.12
N GLY A 96 -11.18 -3.68 6.94
CA GLY A 96 -11.05 -4.96 7.64
C GLY A 96 -9.69 -5.61 7.38
N GLU A 97 -9.31 -5.74 6.11
CA GLU A 97 -8.00 -6.30 5.71
C GLU A 97 -6.83 -5.48 6.23
N PHE A 98 -6.90 -4.14 6.17
CA PHE A 98 -5.91 -3.24 6.74
C PHE A 98 -5.63 -3.54 8.21
N ARG A 99 -6.68 -3.75 9.02
CA ARG A 99 -6.52 -4.07 10.45
C ARG A 99 -5.82 -5.42 10.65
N THR A 100 -6.21 -6.43 9.87
CA THR A 100 -5.59 -7.77 9.91
C THR A 100 -4.13 -7.73 9.48
N ASN A 101 -3.84 -7.15 8.32
CA ASN A 101 -2.49 -7.07 7.76
C ASN A 101 -1.58 -6.17 8.60
N TYR A 102 -2.14 -5.15 9.28
CA TYR A 102 -1.36 -4.41 10.26
C TYR A 102 -0.94 -5.32 11.41
N ASN A 103 -1.85 -6.10 12.01
CA ASN A 103 -1.48 -7.02 13.09
C ASN A 103 -0.37 -7.99 12.65
N SER A 104 -0.49 -8.56 11.44
CA SER A 104 0.53 -9.45 10.89
C SER A 104 1.89 -8.76 10.68
N TYR A 105 1.89 -7.51 10.25
CA TYR A 105 3.11 -6.69 10.15
C TYR A 105 3.73 -6.40 11.53
N ASP A 106 2.91 -6.00 12.51
CA ASP A 106 3.32 -5.68 13.87
C ASP A 106 3.95 -6.90 14.57
N ASP A 107 3.28 -8.05 14.49
CA ASP A 107 3.77 -9.32 15.00
C ASP A 107 5.10 -9.71 14.35
N ALA A 108 5.21 -9.59 13.02
CA ALA A 108 6.44 -9.88 12.29
C ALA A 108 7.59 -8.94 12.67
N LEU A 109 7.29 -7.66 12.91
CA LEU A 109 8.27 -6.65 13.31
C LEU A 109 8.79 -6.92 14.73
N GLY A 110 7.90 -7.19 15.69
CA GLY A 110 8.29 -7.58 17.05
C GLY A 110 9.15 -8.84 17.06
N ASP A 111 8.76 -9.85 16.27
CA ASP A 111 9.53 -11.06 16.03
C ASP A 111 10.96 -10.78 15.52
N LEU A 112 11.11 -9.83 14.58
CA LEU A 112 12.40 -9.44 14.01
C LEU A 112 13.26 -8.67 15.01
N VAL A 113 12.66 -7.71 15.74
CA VAL A 113 13.35 -6.90 16.76
C VAL A 113 13.95 -7.79 17.85
N GLY A 114 13.29 -8.88 18.20
CA GLY A 114 13.78 -9.87 19.17
C GLY A 114 15.00 -10.68 18.73
N VAL A 115 15.35 -10.71 17.44
CA VAL A 115 16.49 -11.51 16.96
C VAL A 115 17.82 -10.77 17.08
N ARG A 116 18.80 -11.46 17.69
CA ARG A 116 20.18 -10.97 17.81
C ARG A 116 20.95 -11.22 16.52
N CYS A 117 20.99 -10.23 15.62
CA CYS A 117 21.67 -10.36 14.32
C CYS A 117 23.18 -10.65 14.37
N GLN A 118 23.84 -10.43 15.52
CA GLN A 118 25.24 -10.86 15.70
C GLN A 118 25.38 -12.39 15.84
N GLU A 119 24.39 -13.01 16.47
CA GLU A 119 24.38 -14.42 16.82
C GLU A 119 23.66 -15.24 15.74
N GLU A 120 22.56 -14.71 15.21
CA GLU A 120 21.65 -15.38 14.28
C GLU A 120 21.41 -14.54 13.01
N PRO A 121 22.46 -14.24 12.21
CA PRO A 121 22.34 -13.34 11.05
C PRO A 121 21.41 -13.86 9.95
N ILE A 122 21.35 -15.18 9.74
CA ILE A 122 20.48 -15.80 8.73
C ILE A 122 19.01 -15.68 9.17
N ALA A 123 18.69 -16.11 10.39
CA ALA A 123 17.32 -16.02 10.92
C ALA A 123 16.83 -14.57 11.01
N PHE A 124 17.72 -13.63 11.36
CA PHE A 124 17.43 -12.20 11.31
C PHE A 124 17.04 -11.75 9.90
N TYR A 125 17.82 -12.13 8.88
CA TYR A 125 17.54 -11.76 7.51
C TYR A 125 16.21 -12.37 7.00
N ASP A 126 15.93 -13.62 7.32
CA ASP A 126 14.68 -14.29 6.94
C ASP A 126 13.46 -13.58 7.54
N LYS A 127 13.52 -13.20 8.83
CA LYS A 127 12.46 -12.38 9.45
C LYS A 127 12.38 -10.98 8.85
N LEU A 128 13.49 -10.37 8.45
CA LEU A 128 13.49 -9.07 7.77
C LEU A 128 12.77 -9.14 6.42
N VAL A 129 12.96 -10.22 5.66
CA VAL A 129 12.20 -10.46 4.42
C VAL A 129 10.71 -10.58 4.72
N LYS A 130 10.33 -11.38 5.73
CA LYS A 130 8.92 -11.50 6.15
C LYS A 130 8.30 -10.14 6.52
N VAL A 131 9.00 -9.32 7.31
CA VAL A 131 8.53 -7.97 7.66
C VAL A 131 8.32 -7.09 6.43
N ARG A 132 9.21 -7.17 5.44
CA ARG A 132 9.07 -6.43 4.16
C ARG A 132 7.84 -6.88 3.37
N ASP A 133 7.58 -8.18 3.35
CA ASP A 133 6.41 -8.74 2.66
C ASP A 133 5.11 -8.30 3.34
N GLU A 134 5.02 -8.40 4.66
CA GLU A 134 3.84 -7.93 5.42
C GLU A 134 3.64 -6.42 5.28
N ARG A 135 4.72 -5.64 5.30
CA ARG A 135 4.65 -4.19 5.06
C ARG A 135 4.15 -3.86 3.66
N THR A 136 4.51 -4.68 2.66
CA THR A 136 4.06 -4.50 1.28
C THR A 136 2.56 -4.75 1.17
N LYS A 137 2.04 -5.80 1.82
CA LYS A 137 0.59 -6.07 1.89
C LYS A 137 -0.17 -4.93 2.56
N LEU A 138 0.30 -4.49 3.74
CA LEU A 138 -0.28 -3.37 4.48
C LEU A 138 -0.33 -2.08 3.64
N ASN A 139 0.78 -1.77 2.95
CA ASN A 139 0.85 -0.61 2.04
C ASN A 139 -0.11 -0.75 0.86
N GLY A 140 -0.36 -1.97 0.38
CA GLY A 140 -1.39 -2.26 -0.62
C GLY A 140 -2.79 -1.87 -0.14
N ASN A 141 -3.17 -2.23 1.09
CA ASN A 141 -4.46 -1.83 1.66
C ASN A 141 -4.55 -0.30 1.82
N ILE A 142 -3.48 0.36 2.29
CA ILE A 142 -3.45 1.82 2.44
C ILE A 142 -3.73 2.49 1.09
N LYS A 143 -3.02 2.09 0.04
CA LYS A 143 -3.23 2.65 -1.30
C LYS A 143 -4.65 2.42 -1.81
N ARG A 144 -5.22 1.24 -1.56
CA ARG A 144 -6.60 0.93 -1.98
C ARG A 144 -7.62 1.75 -1.20
N LEU A 145 -7.43 1.94 0.11
CA LEU A 145 -8.30 2.80 0.92
C LEU A 145 -8.27 4.24 0.44
N ASP A 146 -7.07 4.79 0.19
CA ASP A 146 -6.91 6.16 -0.30
C ASP A 146 -7.58 6.32 -1.68
N GLN A 147 -7.41 5.35 -2.58
CA GLN A 147 -8.08 5.33 -3.88
C GLN A 147 -9.61 5.26 -3.75
N LEU A 148 -10.15 4.48 -2.81
CA LEU A 148 -11.59 4.37 -2.59
C LEU A 148 -12.19 5.68 -2.05
N VAL A 149 -11.43 6.46 -1.28
CA VAL A 149 -11.84 7.81 -0.86
C VAL A 149 -11.96 8.74 -2.07
N GLU A 150 -10.98 8.72 -2.98
CA GLU A 150 -11.02 9.50 -4.23
C GLU A 150 -12.22 9.11 -5.09
N LEU A 151 -12.41 7.81 -5.34
CA LEU A 151 -13.53 7.29 -6.14
C LEU A 151 -14.89 7.66 -5.53
N TYR A 152 -15.04 7.58 -4.21
CA TYR A 152 -16.26 7.99 -3.52
C TYR A 152 -16.52 9.50 -3.72
N GLY A 153 -15.47 10.32 -3.57
CA GLY A 153 -15.55 11.76 -3.79
C GLY A 153 -15.94 12.12 -5.22
N ASP A 154 -15.35 11.45 -6.22
CA ASP A 154 -15.63 11.68 -7.64
C ASP A 154 -17.05 11.26 -8.02
N GLU A 155 -17.50 10.09 -7.57
CA GLU A 155 -18.87 9.61 -7.76
C GLU A 155 -19.89 10.60 -7.16
N PHE A 156 -19.62 11.10 -5.95
CA PHE A 156 -20.46 12.11 -5.32
C PHE A 156 -20.47 13.42 -6.11
N ASN A 157 -19.30 13.94 -6.48
CA ASN A 157 -19.17 15.22 -7.17
C ASN A 157 -19.78 15.19 -8.58
N THR A 158 -19.74 14.06 -9.25
CA THR A 158 -20.25 13.89 -10.61
C THR A 158 -21.74 13.59 -10.60
N ASN A 159 -22.16 12.56 -9.86
CA ASN A 159 -23.51 12.01 -9.97
C ASN A 159 -24.47 12.55 -8.89
N ALA A 160 -24.02 12.65 -7.64
CA ALA A 160 -24.87 13.16 -6.55
C ALA A 160 -25.17 14.65 -6.73
N LYS A 161 -24.14 15.46 -6.96
CA LYS A 161 -24.33 16.91 -7.17
C LYS A 161 -25.22 17.22 -8.37
N ALA A 162 -25.10 16.47 -9.47
CA ALA A 162 -25.97 16.65 -10.63
C ALA A 162 -27.45 16.42 -10.29
N GLN A 163 -27.77 15.35 -9.54
CA GLN A 163 -29.14 15.08 -9.12
C GLN A 163 -29.66 16.06 -8.07
N ILE A 164 -28.78 16.60 -7.21
CA ILE A 164 -29.13 17.64 -6.24
C ILE A 164 -29.48 18.94 -6.96
N ASN A 165 -28.66 19.37 -7.92
CA ASN A 165 -28.86 20.63 -8.64
C ASN A 165 -30.04 20.61 -9.62
N ALA A 166 -30.53 19.42 -9.98
CA ALA A 166 -31.69 19.25 -10.86
C ALA A 166 -33.05 19.35 -10.12
N ARG A 167 -33.03 19.58 -8.81
CA ARG A 167 -34.21 19.69 -7.94
C ARG A 167 -34.39 21.11 -7.43
#